data_AF-I0R0W7-F1
#
_entry.id   AF-I0R0W7-F1
#
_cell.length_a   1.000
_cell.length_b   1.000
_cell.length_c   1.000
_cell.angle_alpha   90.00
_cell.angle_beta   90.00
_cell.angle_gamma   90.00
#
_symmetry.space_group_name_H-M   'P 1'
#
loop_
_entity.id
_entity.type
_entity.pdbx_description
1 polymer ?
#
loop_
_entity_poly.entity_id
_entity_poly.type
_entity_poly.pdbx_seq_one_letter_code
_entity_poly.pdbx_strand_id
1 'polypeptide(L)'
;MAPVVTIGFIAVSFSLALAGLLPDPVAIHWGVSGQADQFLDLNSYLWLVTISFVFYWSGLVALEVSGVKAKLLKPLMKSLLIGLFFLILLVVTITTLLQAGMETDESLFIGQWFLLVLIPVAIMVWLFSAKPSLRIRENLEIRLRGVMVLKVPVGAIESVGPMHLKARDYGGWGLRYASNTLAFIPSSGSAVFIKLDWGEALALRMDKPEDFVASYQLETAG
;
A
#
# COMPACT_ATOMS: atom_id res chain seq x y z
N MET A 1 -7.34 7.78 -13.25
CA MET A 1 -6.56 8.75 -12.46
C MET A 1 -5.06 8.53 -12.58
N ALA A 2 -4.50 7.38 -12.20
CA ALA A 2 -3.06 7.10 -12.31
C ALA A 2 -2.46 7.44 -13.70
N PRO A 3 -3.15 7.10 -14.82
CA PRO A 3 -2.66 7.51 -16.14
C PRO A 3 -2.56 8.99 -16.41
N VAL A 4 -3.58 9.72 -16.01
CA VAL A 4 -3.68 11.15 -16.24
C VAL A 4 -2.60 11.90 -15.45
N VAL A 5 -2.33 11.48 -14.20
CA VAL A 5 -1.34 12.18 -13.35
C VAL A 5 0.10 11.92 -13.80
N THR A 6 0.44 10.72 -14.29
CA THR A 6 1.78 10.48 -14.87
C THR A 6 1.97 11.26 -16.16
N ILE A 7 0.95 11.27 -17.05
CA ILE A 7 1.02 12.07 -18.28
C ILE A 7 1.19 13.55 -17.94
N GLY A 8 0.46 14.06 -16.94
CA GLY A 8 0.63 15.42 -16.43
C GLY A 8 2.03 15.69 -15.92
N PHE A 9 2.58 14.82 -15.07
CA PHE A 9 3.95 14.94 -14.57
C PHE A 9 4.99 14.93 -15.71
N ILE A 10 4.86 14.02 -16.67
CA ILE A 10 5.74 13.94 -17.84
C ILE A 10 5.64 15.23 -18.65
N ALA A 11 4.43 15.68 -18.98
CA ALA A 11 4.22 16.90 -19.76
C ALA A 11 4.82 18.14 -19.08
N VAL A 12 4.65 18.28 -17.76
CA VAL A 12 5.27 19.35 -16.96
C VAL A 12 6.80 19.25 -17.01
N SER A 13 7.37 18.06 -16.80
CA SER A 13 8.82 17.84 -16.81
C SER A 13 9.43 18.19 -18.17
N PHE A 14 8.79 17.75 -19.26
CA PHE A 14 9.19 18.12 -20.63
C PHE A 14 9.06 19.63 -20.88
N SER A 15 8.02 20.27 -20.34
CA SER A 15 7.82 21.72 -20.51
C SER A 15 8.90 22.52 -19.79
N LEU A 16 9.28 22.10 -18.57
CA LEU A 16 10.40 22.69 -17.83
C LEU A 16 11.74 22.46 -18.54
N ALA A 17 11.97 21.26 -19.08
CA ALA A 17 13.14 20.95 -19.90
C ALA A 17 13.25 21.86 -21.13
N LEU A 18 12.16 22.00 -21.90
CA LEU A 18 12.13 22.85 -23.09
C LEU A 18 12.32 24.34 -22.76
N ALA A 19 11.92 24.76 -21.57
CA ALA A 19 12.13 26.12 -21.07
C ALA A 19 13.56 26.37 -20.53
N GLY A 20 14.44 25.35 -20.54
CA GLY A 20 15.79 25.45 -19.96
C GLY A 20 15.78 25.60 -18.44
N LEU A 21 14.69 25.18 -17.78
CA LEU A 21 14.51 25.32 -16.33
C LEU A 21 14.96 24.08 -15.57
N LEU A 22 15.23 22.95 -16.21
CA LEU A 22 15.80 21.78 -15.54
C LEU A 22 17.31 21.73 -15.79
N PRO A 23 18.13 21.40 -14.77
CA PRO A 23 19.56 21.21 -14.95
C PRO A 23 19.83 20.01 -15.86
N ASP A 24 20.94 20.06 -16.59
CA ASP A 24 21.46 18.92 -17.33
C ASP A 24 22.96 18.76 -16.99
N PRO A 25 23.32 17.81 -16.11
CA PRO A 25 22.51 16.66 -15.70
C PRO A 25 21.57 16.90 -14.50
N VAL A 26 20.55 16.05 -14.37
CA VAL A 26 19.57 16.02 -13.27
C VAL A 26 20.06 15.08 -12.17
N ALA A 27 19.99 15.50 -10.91
CA ALA A 27 20.22 14.63 -9.75
C ALA A 27 19.09 13.60 -9.59
N ILE A 28 19.49 12.35 -9.36
CA ILE A 28 18.58 11.20 -9.22
C ILE A 28 18.77 10.43 -7.91
N HIS A 29 19.83 10.72 -7.16
CA HIS A 29 20.11 10.11 -5.86
C HIS A 29 20.74 11.14 -4.92
N TRP A 30 20.40 11.01 -3.65
CA TRP A 30 20.92 11.81 -2.55
C TRP A 30 21.36 10.88 -1.42
N GLY A 31 22.61 11.01 -1.01
CA GLY A 31 23.16 10.26 0.12
C GLY A 31 22.62 10.73 1.47
N VAL A 32 23.11 10.13 2.56
CA VAL A 32 22.70 10.46 3.93
C VAL A 32 23.00 11.92 4.33
N SER A 33 23.96 12.55 3.67
CA SER A 33 24.28 13.96 3.84
C SER A 33 23.20 14.89 3.27
N GLY A 34 22.28 14.39 2.44
CA GLY A 34 21.31 15.19 1.69
C GLY A 34 21.90 15.89 0.45
N GLN A 35 23.19 15.67 0.16
CA GLN A 35 23.83 16.12 -1.08
C GLN A 35 23.56 15.14 -2.21
N ALA A 36 23.33 15.68 -3.41
CA ALA A 36 23.25 14.88 -4.63
C ALA A 36 24.59 14.21 -4.91
N ASP A 37 24.57 12.91 -5.20
CA ASP A 37 25.77 12.11 -5.46
C ASP A 37 25.65 11.21 -6.71
N GLN A 38 24.47 11.16 -7.36
CA GLN A 38 24.30 10.56 -8.69
C GLN A 38 23.40 11.41 -9.57
N PHE A 39 23.75 11.41 -10.86
CA PHE A 39 23.18 12.28 -11.88
C PHE A 39 22.91 11.48 -13.16
N LEU A 40 21.92 11.92 -13.93
CA LEU A 40 21.65 11.46 -15.29
C LEU A 40 21.50 12.65 -16.22
N ASP A 41 21.89 12.51 -17.49
CA ASP A 41 21.50 13.50 -18.50
C ASP A 41 19.97 13.60 -18.58
N LEU A 42 19.50 14.80 -18.89
CA LEU A 42 18.08 15.15 -18.83
C LEU A 42 17.20 14.20 -19.67
N ASN A 43 17.68 13.77 -20.84
CA ASN A 43 16.93 12.87 -21.72
C ASN A 43 16.84 11.45 -21.12
N SER A 44 17.95 10.89 -20.65
CA SER A 44 17.97 9.59 -19.95
C SER A 44 17.08 9.61 -18.71
N TYR A 45 17.08 10.70 -17.95
CA TYR A 45 16.18 10.89 -16.81
C TYR A 45 14.71 10.80 -17.22
N LEU A 46 14.28 11.56 -18.24
CA LEU A 46 12.89 11.59 -18.71
C LEU A 46 12.44 10.21 -19.22
N TRP A 47 13.31 9.49 -19.94
CA TRP A 47 13.02 8.12 -20.39
C TRP A 47 12.95 7.13 -19.24
N LEU A 48 13.89 7.17 -18.29
CA LEU A 48 13.89 6.30 -17.12
C LEU A 48 12.56 6.42 -16.35
N VAL A 49 12.13 7.65 -16.08
CA VAL A 49 10.88 7.90 -15.35
C VAL A 49 9.67 7.42 -16.15
N THR A 50 9.61 7.73 -17.44
CA THR A 50 8.52 7.30 -18.33
C THR A 50 8.39 5.78 -18.37
N ILE A 51 9.51 5.09 -18.62
CA ILE A 51 9.58 3.62 -18.68
C ILE A 51 9.17 3.02 -17.34
N SER A 52 9.68 3.55 -16.23
CA SER A 52 9.35 3.06 -14.88
C SER A 52 7.85 3.11 -14.59
N PHE A 53 7.15 4.18 -14.95
CA PHE A 53 5.71 4.27 -14.74
C PHE A 53 4.90 3.38 -15.69
N VAL A 54 5.35 3.21 -16.95
CA VAL A 54 4.75 2.23 -17.87
C VAL A 54 4.85 0.82 -17.30
N PHE A 55 6.03 0.42 -16.81
CA PHE A 55 6.22 -0.87 -16.14
C PHE A 55 5.36 -1.00 -14.88
N TYR A 56 5.28 0.05 -14.07
CA TYR A 56 4.41 0.06 -12.89
C TYR A 56 2.95 -0.25 -13.26
N TRP A 57 2.42 0.39 -14.29
CA TRP A 57 1.06 0.15 -14.74
C TRP A 57 0.87 -1.23 -15.34
N SER A 58 1.86 -1.73 -16.08
CA SER A 58 1.83 -3.09 -16.58
C SER A 58 1.66 -4.10 -15.44
N GLY A 59 2.30 -3.85 -14.29
CA GLY A 59 2.14 -4.66 -13.08
C GLY A 59 0.74 -4.57 -12.46
N LEU A 60 0.13 -3.38 -12.41
CA LEU A 60 -1.26 -3.20 -11.97
C LEU A 60 -2.25 -3.92 -12.90
N VAL A 61 -2.08 -3.78 -14.22
CA VAL A 61 -2.89 -4.49 -15.21
C VAL A 61 -2.69 -6.00 -15.07
N ALA A 62 -1.44 -6.46 -14.94
CA ALA A 62 -1.10 -7.85 -14.72
C ALA A 62 -1.80 -8.42 -13.49
N LEU A 63 -1.83 -7.69 -12.36
CA LEU A 63 -2.58 -8.11 -11.17
C LEU A 63 -4.08 -8.24 -11.47
N GLU A 64 -4.66 -7.31 -12.22
CA GLU A 64 -6.09 -7.35 -12.55
C GLU A 64 -6.46 -8.53 -13.45
N VAL A 65 -5.69 -8.73 -14.52
CA VAL A 65 -5.93 -9.81 -15.50
C VAL A 65 -5.40 -11.17 -15.02
N SER A 66 -4.56 -11.19 -13.99
CA SER A 66 -4.07 -12.43 -13.42
C SER A 66 -5.24 -13.27 -12.89
N GLY A 67 -5.15 -14.59 -13.11
CA GLY A 67 -6.06 -15.57 -12.52
C GLY A 67 -5.87 -15.76 -11.01
N VAL A 68 -5.33 -14.77 -10.29
CA VAL A 68 -5.15 -14.83 -8.83
C VAL A 68 -6.53 -14.98 -8.19
N LYS A 69 -6.78 -16.16 -7.63
CA LYS A 69 -8.05 -16.52 -6.99
C LYS A 69 -8.20 -16.00 -5.56
N ALA A 70 -7.15 -15.37 -5.02
CA ALA A 70 -7.12 -14.85 -3.65
C ALA A 70 -7.97 -13.57 -3.54
N LYS A 71 -9.29 -13.71 -3.43
CA LYS A 71 -10.25 -12.59 -3.43
C LYS A 71 -10.05 -11.68 -2.22
N LEU A 72 -9.59 -12.21 -1.09
CA LEU A 72 -9.29 -11.43 0.11
C LEU A 72 -7.97 -10.65 -0.01
N LEU A 73 -6.94 -11.25 -0.61
CA LEU A 73 -5.60 -10.64 -0.70
C LEU A 73 -5.49 -9.63 -1.85
N LYS A 74 -6.10 -9.92 -3.01
CA LYS A 74 -6.05 -9.08 -4.22
C LYS A 74 -6.38 -7.60 -3.96
N PRO A 75 -7.46 -7.22 -3.24
CA PRO A 75 -7.74 -5.81 -2.97
C PRO A 75 -6.68 -5.13 -2.10
N LEU A 76 -6.04 -5.86 -1.17
CA LEU A 76 -4.96 -5.31 -0.34
C LEU A 76 -3.69 -5.09 -1.17
N MET A 77 -3.33 -6.05 -2.02
CA MET A 77 -2.21 -5.90 -2.97
C MET A 77 -2.44 -4.71 -3.91
N LYS A 78 -3.66 -4.58 -4.46
CA LYS A 78 -4.04 -3.47 -5.32
C LYS A 78 -3.91 -2.13 -4.60
N SER A 79 -4.45 -2.02 -3.39
CA SER A 79 -4.36 -0.80 -2.58
C SER A 79 -2.91 -0.43 -2.25
N LEU A 80 -2.07 -1.41 -1.93
CA LEU A 80 -0.64 -1.20 -1.69
C LEU A 80 0.07 -0.68 -2.95
N LEU A 81 -0.17 -1.30 -4.10
CA LEU A 81 0.43 -0.86 -5.37
C LEU A 81 -0.07 0.54 -5.78
N ILE A 82 -1.35 0.83 -5.61
CA ILE A 82 -1.86 2.19 -5.86
C ILE A 82 -1.19 3.21 -4.92
N GLY A 83 -1.05 2.88 -3.62
CA GLY A 83 -0.38 3.73 -2.65
C GLY A 83 1.09 3.96 -2.99
N LEU A 84 1.82 2.91 -3.33
CA LEU A 84 3.22 2.98 -3.76
C LEU A 84 3.39 3.80 -5.05
N PHE A 85 2.49 3.64 -6.02
CA PHE A 85 2.48 4.47 -7.23
C PHE A 85 2.42 5.97 -6.89
N PHE A 86 1.47 6.38 -6.05
CA PHE A 86 1.33 7.79 -5.67
C PHE A 86 2.50 8.29 -4.84
N LEU A 87 3.06 7.45 -3.95
CA LEU A 87 4.24 7.80 -3.18
C LEU A 87 5.45 8.05 -4.09
N ILE A 88 5.72 7.14 -5.02
CA ILE A 88 6.83 7.26 -5.96
C ILE A 88 6.62 8.48 -6.86
N LEU A 89 5.40 8.67 -7.40
CA LEU A 89 5.07 9.84 -8.21
C LEU A 89 5.26 11.15 -7.44
N LEU A 90 4.85 11.20 -6.17
CA LEU A 90 5.05 12.36 -5.31
C LEU A 90 6.55 12.66 -5.11
N VAL A 91 7.34 11.64 -4.77
CA VAL A 91 8.80 11.78 -4.55
C VAL A 91 9.50 12.25 -5.83
N VAL A 92 9.21 11.61 -6.96
CA VAL A 92 9.78 12.01 -8.25
C VAL A 92 9.34 13.43 -8.60
N THR A 93 8.06 13.77 -8.49
CA THR A 93 7.56 15.13 -8.77
C THR A 93 8.26 16.19 -7.92
N ILE A 94 8.34 15.98 -6.61
CA ILE A 94 8.98 16.95 -5.70
C ILE A 94 10.46 17.09 -6.03
N THR A 95 11.17 15.98 -6.24
CA THR A 95 12.61 16.02 -6.55
C THR A 95 12.90 16.65 -7.92
N THR A 96 12.03 16.49 -8.93
CA THR A 96 12.15 17.22 -10.21
C THR A 96 11.92 18.71 -10.02
N LEU A 97 10.83 19.08 -9.32
CA LEU A 97 10.43 20.48 -9.16
C LEU A 97 11.41 21.27 -8.30
N LEU A 98 12.00 20.64 -7.28
CA LEU A 98 13.03 21.28 -6.46
C LEU A 98 14.27 21.63 -7.28
N GLN A 99 14.56 20.87 -8.34
CA GLN A 99 15.69 21.13 -9.23
C GLN A 99 15.42 22.22 -10.26
N ALA A 100 14.16 22.66 -10.42
CA ALA A 100 13.81 23.65 -11.41
C ALA A 100 14.43 25.03 -11.09
N GLY A 101 15.19 25.58 -12.04
CA GLY A 101 15.87 26.86 -11.94
C GLY A 101 17.24 26.81 -11.24
N MET A 102 17.71 25.63 -10.82
CA MET A 102 19.04 25.47 -10.24
C MET A 102 20.09 25.21 -11.33
N GLU A 103 21.30 25.76 -11.16
CA GLU A 103 22.46 25.42 -11.99
C GLU A 103 23.10 24.11 -11.50
N THR A 104 23.73 23.37 -12.41
CA THR A 104 24.35 22.06 -12.12
C THR A 104 25.47 22.10 -11.08
N ASP A 105 26.09 23.27 -10.90
CA ASP A 105 27.21 23.48 -9.98
C ASP A 105 26.75 23.90 -8.58
N GLU A 106 25.46 24.21 -8.41
CA GLU A 106 24.89 24.43 -7.09
C GLU A 106 24.77 23.09 -6.35
N SER A 107 25.16 23.07 -5.08
CA SER A 107 24.96 21.89 -4.25
C SER A 107 23.45 21.63 -4.16
N LEU A 108 22.93 20.69 -4.94
CA LEU A 108 21.53 20.27 -4.96
C LEU A 108 21.20 19.55 -3.64
N PHE A 109 21.12 20.34 -2.57
CA PHE A 109 20.93 19.88 -1.22
C PHE A 109 19.43 19.80 -0.94
N ILE A 110 18.90 18.59 -1.03
CA ILE A 110 17.53 18.32 -0.58
C ILE A 110 17.46 18.11 0.94
N GLY A 111 18.58 18.28 1.66
CA GLY A 111 18.67 18.03 3.10
C GLY A 111 18.14 16.66 3.52
N GLN A 112 17.53 16.58 4.69
CA GLN A 112 16.93 15.34 5.21
C GLN A 112 15.47 15.13 4.76
N TRP A 113 15.00 15.89 3.77
CA TRP A 113 13.60 15.80 3.31
C TRP A 113 13.26 14.43 2.70
N PHE A 114 14.25 13.67 2.24
CA PHE A 114 14.06 12.27 1.83
C PHE A 114 13.49 11.38 2.96
N LEU A 115 13.70 11.73 4.24
CA LEU A 115 13.10 11.02 5.38
C LEU A 115 11.57 11.11 5.39
N LEU A 116 10.96 12.05 4.66
CA LEU A 116 9.51 12.07 4.49
C LEU A 116 8.97 10.79 3.82
N VAL A 117 9.79 10.07 3.05
CA VAL A 117 9.43 8.76 2.49
C VAL A 117 9.15 7.72 3.59
N LEU A 118 9.70 7.92 4.79
CA LEU A 118 9.48 7.05 5.94
C LEU A 118 8.12 7.31 6.61
N ILE A 119 7.45 8.44 6.36
CA ILE A 119 6.14 8.75 6.95
C ILE A 119 5.09 7.70 6.54
N PRO A 120 4.88 7.41 5.24
CA PRO A 120 3.98 6.33 4.83
C PRO A 120 4.37 4.98 5.43
N VAL A 121 5.67 4.67 5.53
CA VAL A 121 6.17 3.42 6.13
C VAL A 121 5.79 3.35 7.62
N ALA A 122 6.03 4.42 8.37
CA ALA A 122 5.67 4.51 9.79
C ALA A 122 4.15 4.41 9.99
N ILE A 123 3.35 5.05 9.13
CA ILE A 123 1.88 4.93 9.14
C ILE A 123 1.47 3.47 8.89
N MET A 124 2.08 2.78 7.93
CA MET A 124 1.79 1.37 7.67
C MET A 124 2.14 0.48 8.87
N VAL A 125 3.33 0.65 9.47
CA VAL A 125 3.71 -0.09 10.68
C VAL A 125 2.73 0.17 11.82
N TRP A 126 2.40 1.44 12.07
CA TRP A 126 1.42 1.82 13.10
C TRP A 126 0.04 1.22 12.85
N LEU A 127 -0.44 1.25 11.59
CA LEU A 127 -1.75 0.75 11.17
C LEU A 127 -1.84 -0.78 11.33
N PHE A 128 -0.87 -1.52 10.79
CA PHE A 128 -0.89 -2.99 10.78
C PHE A 128 -0.45 -3.64 12.10
N SER A 129 0.07 -2.86 13.05
CA SER A 129 0.32 -3.31 14.42
C SER A 129 -0.93 -3.29 15.31
N ALA A 130 -2.08 -2.80 14.82
CA ALA A 130 -3.32 -2.75 15.58
C ALA A 130 -4.15 -4.04 15.46
N LYS A 131 -4.89 -4.38 16.53
CA LYS A 131 -5.94 -5.41 16.46
C LYS A 131 -7.07 -4.95 15.53
N PRO A 132 -7.55 -5.80 14.62
CA PRO A 132 -8.69 -5.48 13.78
C PRO A 132 -9.95 -5.28 14.60
N SER A 133 -10.71 -4.25 14.27
CA SER A 133 -12.08 -4.06 14.75
C SER A 133 -13.04 -4.49 13.64
N LEU A 134 -14.10 -5.21 14.01
CA LEU A 134 -15.12 -5.69 13.09
C LEU A 134 -16.41 -4.87 13.26
N ARG A 135 -17.06 -4.56 12.15
CA ARG A 135 -18.40 -3.98 12.15
C ARG A 135 -19.27 -4.77 11.20
N ILE A 136 -20.43 -5.18 11.67
CA ILE A 136 -21.42 -5.90 10.88
C ILE A 136 -22.54 -4.91 10.54
N ARG A 137 -22.89 -4.88 9.25
CA ARG A 137 -24.05 -4.20 8.67
C ARG A 137 -24.54 -5.11 7.53
N GLU A 138 -24.75 -4.59 6.33
CA GLU A 138 -24.88 -5.41 5.11
C GLU A 138 -23.61 -6.18 4.77
N ASN A 139 -22.46 -5.72 5.28
CA ASN A 139 -21.15 -6.32 5.04
C ASN A 139 -20.38 -6.36 6.36
N LEU A 140 -19.53 -7.37 6.50
CA LEU A 140 -18.49 -7.42 7.50
C LEU A 140 -17.36 -6.49 7.07
N GLU A 141 -17.22 -5.36 7.76
CA GLU A 141 -16.11 -4.43 7.60
C GLU A 141 -14.98 -4.77 8.57
N ILE A 142 -13.79 -5.01 8.02
CA ILE A 142 -12.56 -5.16 8.79
C ILE A 142 -11.86 -3.82 8.79
N ARG A 143 -11.64 -3.28 9.98
CA ARG A 143 -11.02 -1.97 10.17
C ARG A 143 -9.76 -2.06 11.01
N LEU A 144 -8.73 -1.32 10.61
CA LEU A 144 -7.53 -1.07 11.39
C LEU A 144 -7.52 0.40 11.79
N ARG A 145 -7.57 0.68 13.11
CA ARG A 145 -7.57 2.05 13.65
C ARG A 145 -8.60 2.98 12.98
N GLY A 146 -9.79 2.45 12.68
CA GLY A 146 -10.88 3.18 12.02
C GLY A 146 -10.84 3.17 10.49
N VAL A 147 -9.71 2.85 9.87
CA VAL A 147 -9.57 2.72 8.40
C VAL A 147 -10.12 1.37 7.96
N MET A 148 -11.07 1.37 7.03
CA MET A 148 -11.60 0.15 6.43
C MET A 148 -10.57 -0.44 5.47
N VAL A 149 -10.08 -1.64 5.78
CA VAL A 149 -9.06 -2.32 4.96
C VAL A 149 -9.66 -3.41 4.08
N LEU A 150 -10.74 -4.05 4.53
CA LEU A 150 -11.39 -5.13 3.80
C LEU A 150 -12.90 -5.13 4.09
N LYS A 151 -13.67 -5.53 3.09
CA LYS A 151 -15.12 -5.65 3.15
C LYS A 151 -15.53 -7.01 2.61
N VAL A 152 -16.34 -7.74 3.36
CA VAL A 152 -16.85 -9.07 2.99
C VAL A 152 -18.38 -9.06 3.12
N PRO A 153 -19.13 -9.51 2.10
CA PRO A 153 -20.58 -9.63 2.20
C PRO A 153 -20.97 -10.61 3.32
N VAL A 154 -21.94 -10.23 4.17
CA VAL A 154 -22.38 -11.13 5.26
C VAL A 154 -22.94 -12.44 4.71
N GLY A 155 -23.68 -12.38 3.59
CA GLY A 155 -24.23 -13.58 2.95
C GLY A 155 -23.20 -14.57 2.39
N ALA A 156 -21.92 -14.19 2.32
CA ALA A 156 -20.85 -15.10 1.90
C ALA A 156 -20.16 -15.81 3.08
N ILE A 157 -20.57 -15.52 4.32
CA ILE A 157 -19.99 -16.12 5.52
C ILE A 157 -20.65 -17.49 5.74
N GLU A 158 -19.85 -18.55 5.62
CA GLU A 158 -20.29 -19.93 5.84
C GLU A 158 -20.32 -20.29 7.33
N SER A 159 -19.29 -19.87 8.07
CA SER A 159 -19.22 -20.09 9.52
C SER A 159 -18.34 -19.06 10.21
N VAL A 160 -18.66 -18.79 11.48
CA VAL A 160 -17.91 -17.92 12.39
C VAL A 160 -17.67 -18.71 13.67
N GLY A 161 -16.44 -18.75 14.15
CA GLY A 161 -16.11 -19.44 15.40
C GLY A 161 -14.92 -18.83 16.14
N PRO A 162 -14.86 -19.01 17.46
CA PRO A 162 -13.68 -18.65 18.24
C PRO A 162 -12.51 -19.56 17.87
N MET A 163 -11.31 -18.99 17.88
CA MET A 163 -10.07 -19.70 17.63
C MET A 163 -8.95 -19.11 18.48
N HIS A 164 -7.87 -19.86 18.69
CA HIS A 164 -6.64 -19.32 19.27
C HIS A 164 -5.54 -19.27 18.19
N LEU A 165 -4.95 -18.10 17.98
CA LEU A 165 -3.88 -17.89 17.00
C LEU A 165 -2.51 -17.82 17.69
N LYS A 166 -1.54 -18.55 17.13
CA LYS A 166 -0.12 -18.35 17.43
C LYS A 166 0.54 -17.72 16.21
N ALA A 167 1.24 -16.61 16.42
CA ALA A 167 1.91 -15.89 15.33
C ALA A 167 2.90 -16.79 14.56
N ARG A 168 3.57 -17.72 15.25
CA ARG A 168 4.56 -18.62 14.63
C ARG A 168 3.95 -19.54 13.57
N ASP A 169 2.68 -19.94 13.74
CA ASP A 169 1.99 -20.85 12.81
C ASP A 169 1.74 -20.17 11.44
N TYR A 170 1.84 -18.84 11.39
CA TYR A 170 1.63 -18.02 10.20
C TYR A 170 2.91 -17.26 9.78
N GLY A 171 4.09 -17.67 10.26
CA GLY A 171 5.36 -17.03 9.92
C GLY A 171 5.59 -15.68 10.60
N GLY A 172 5.01 -15.47 11.79
CA GLY A 172 5.21 -14.30 12.63
C GLY A 172 4.04 -13.33 12.64
N TRP A 173 4.35 -12.06 12.90
CA TRP A 173 3.37 -11.00 13.19
C TRP A 173 2.99 -10.25 11.91
N GLY A 174 1.77 -9.70 11.89
CA GLY A 174 1.27 -8.81 10.84
C GLY A 174 0.16 -9.41 9.99
N LEU A 175 0.04 -8.89 8.77
CA LEU A 175 -0.88 -9.38 7.74
C LEU A 175 -0.24 -10.58 7.03
N ARG A 176 -0.95 -11.71 6.99
CA ARG A 176 -0.46 -12.96 6.41
C ARG A 176 -1.52 -13.59 5.52
N TYR A 177 -1.09 -14.16 4.41
CA TYR A 177 -1.94 -14.98 3.56
C TYR A 177 -1.28 -16.34 3.37
N ALA A 178 -1.92 -17.39 3.88
CA ALA A 178 -1.43 -18.76 3.77
C ALA A 178 -2.61 -19.72 3.81
N SER A 179 -2.55 -20.81 3.04
CA SER A 179 -3.59 -21.86 3.02
C SER A 179 -5.01 -21.28 2.84
N ASN A 180 -5.18 -20.38 1.87
CA ASN A 180 -6.42 -19.63 1.59
C ASN A 180 -6.97 -18.82 2.77
N THR A 181 -6.16 -18.58 3.80
CA THR A 181 -6.56 -17.81 4.98
C THR A 181 -5.82 -16.48 5.01
N LEU A 182 -6.58 -15.38 5.03
CA LEU A 182 -6.04 -14.04 5.31
C LEU A 182 -6.09 -13.78 6.82
N ALA A 183 -4.93 -13.71 7.46
CA ALA A 183 -4.80 -13.54 8.89
C ALA A 183 -4.27 -12.15 9.26
N PHE A 184 -4.89 -11.52 10.27
CA PHE A 184 -4.45 -10.28 10.90
C PHE A 184 -3.94 -10.59 12.31
N ILE A 185 -2.62 -10.71 12.46
CA ILE A 185 -1.97 -11.23 13.67
C ILE A 185 -0.97 -10.20 14.23
N PRO A 186 -1.44 -9.08 14.80
CA PRO A 186 -0.58 -8.15 15.53
C PRO A 186 -0.17 -8.67 16.90
N SER A 187 -0.69 -9.84 17.33
CA SER A 187 -0.24 -10.63 18.48
C SER A 187 -0.83 -12.02 18.48
N SER A 188 -0.20 -12.93 19.23
CA SER A 188 -0.79 -14.25 19.53
C SER A 188 -1.93 -14.09 20.54
N GLY A 189 -2.88 -15.02 20.55
CA GLY A 189 -4.00 -15.04 21.48
C GLY A 189 -5.32 -15.38 20.80
N SER A 190 -6.41 -15.12 21.52
CA SER A 190 -7.78 -15.37 21.06
C SER A 190 -8.09 -14.62 19.77
N ALA A 191 -8.91 -15.23 18.92
CA ALA A 191 -9.23 -14.71 17.60
C ALA A 191 -10.60 -15.22 17.17
N VAL A 192 -11.14 -14.60 16.12
CA VAL A 192 -12.27 -15.17 15.38
C VAL A 192 -11.76 -15.73 14.07
N PHE A 193 -12.27 -16.92 13.73
CA PHE A 193 -12.07 -17.55 12.44
C PHE A 193 -13.39 -17.49 11.66
N ILE A 194 -13.32 -17.02 10.43
CA ILE A 194 -14.49 -16.82 9.55
C ILE A 194 -14.21 -17.54 8.24
N LYS A 195 -15.02 -18.55 7.92
CA LYS A 195 -14.94 -19.29 6.67
C LYS A 195 -15.92 -18.71 5.66
N LEU A 196 -15.49 -18.59 4.41
CA LEU A 196 -16.28 -17.99 3.33
C LEU A 196 -16.69 -19.04 2.31
N ASP A 197 -17.84 -18.85 1.68
CA ASP A 197 -18.45 -19.78 0.73
C ASP A 197 -17.58 -20.09 -0.51
N TRP A 198 -16.64 -19.19 -0.84
CA TRP A 198 -15.72 -19.32 -1.96
C TRP A 198 -14.39 -20.00 -1.58
N GLY A 199 -14.28 -20.54 -0.37
CA GLY A 199 -13.15 -21.37 0.07
C GLY A 199 -11.97 -20.63 0.70
N GLU A 200 -12.04 -19.30 0.82
CA GLU A 200 -11.08 -18.55 1.66
C GLU A 200 -11.60 -18.38 3.09
N ALA A 201 -10.69 -18.01 3.99
CA ALA A 201 -11.02 -17.73 5.38
C ALA A 201 -10.32 -16.47 5.91
N LEU A 202 -10.84 -15.93 7.00
CA LEU A 202 -10.25 -14.85 7.77
C LEU A 202 -9.89 -15.34 9.17
N ALA A 203 -8.69 -14.99 9.63
CA ALA A 203 -8.25 -15.24 11.00
C ALA A 203 -7.89 -13.90 11.67
N LEU A 204 -8.69 -13.46 12.63
CA LEU A 204 -8.69 -12.07 13.09
C LEU A 204 -8.43 -12.02 14.59
N ARG A 205 -7.27 -11.50 15.00
CA ARG A 205 -6.91 -11.38 16.43
C ARG A 205 -7.85 -10.43 17.15
N MET A 206 -8.48 -10.89 18.23
CA MET A 206 -9.39 -10.08 19.07
C MET A 206 -9.48 -10.61 20.50
N ASP A 207 -9.70 -9.74 21.49
CA ASP A 207 -9.62 -10.14 22.90
C ASP A 207 -10.80 -10.97 23.38
N LYS A 208 -12.00 -10.72 22.84
CA LYS A 208 -13.23 -11.40 23.22
C LYS A 208 -13.96 -11.94 21.98
N PRO A 209 -13.50 -13.06 21.39
CA PRO A 209 -14.14 -13.61 20.19
C PRO A 209 -15.54 -14.15 20.46
N GLU A 210 -15.81 -14.66 21.66
CA GLU A 210 -17.13 -15.19 22.03
C GLU A 210 -18.21 -14.10 21.97
N ASP A 211 -17.93 -12.91 22.49
CA ASP A 211 -18.85 -11.76 22.45
C ASP A 211 -19.21 -11.39 20.99
N PHE A 212 -18.22 -11.43 20.10
CA PHE A 212 -18.43 -11.15 18.67
C PHE A 212 -19.24 -12.25 17.97
N VAL A 213 -18.97 -13.52 18.27
CA VAL A 213 -19.72 -14.66 17.71
C VAL A 213 -21.19 -14.56 18.15
N ALA A 214 -21.45 -14.26 19.42
CA ALA A 214 -22.79 -14.08 19.95
C ALA A 214 -23.50 -12.89 19.28
N SER A 215 -22.84 -11.74 19.13
CA SER A 215 -23.44 -10.58 18.45
C SER A 215 -23.75 -10.87 16.98
N TYR A 216 -22.85 -11.58 16.29
CA TYR A 216 -23.05 -11.99 14.89
C TYR A 216 -24.29 -12.87 14.76
N GLN A 217 -24.45 -13.88 15.62
CA GLN A 217 -25.62 -14.76 15.60
C GLN A 217 -26.93 -13.99 15.79
N LEU A 218 -26.97 -13.03 16.71
CA LEU A 218 -28.15 -12.19 16.95
C LEU A 218 -28.49 -11.32 15.74
N GLU A 219 -27.49 -10.70 15.10
CA GLU A 219 -27.71 -9.83 13.94
C GLU A 219 -28.12 -10.59 12.68
N THR A 220 -27.73 -11.86 12.53
CA THR A 220 -28.09 -12.69 11.36
C THR A 220 -29.33 -13.55 11.55
N ALA A 221 -29.88 -13.63 12.76
CA ALA A 221 -31.08 -14.42 13.07
C ALA A 221 -32.40 -13.63 12.89
N GLY A 222 -32.32 -12.31 12.70
CA GLY A 222 -33.46 -11.42 12.43
C GLY A 222 -33.59 -11.08 10.96
#